data_AF-A0A3G3JV04-F1
#
_entry.id   AF-A0A3G3JV04-F1
#
_cell.length_a   1.000
_cell.length_b   1.000
_cell.length_c   1.000
_cell.angle_alpha   90.00
_cell.angle_beta   90.00
_cell.angle_gamma   90.00
#
_symmetry.space_group_name_H-M   'P 1'
#
loop_
_entity.id
_entity.type
_entity.pdbx_description
1 polymer ?
#
loop_
_entity_poly.entity_id
_entity_poly.type
_entity_poly.pdbx_seq_one_letter_code
_entity_poly.pdbx_strand_id
1 'polypeptide(L)'
;MKRALTGIVLAVVLLLAAGCRTSHESDDQFLQRFMGTWKYEENGETYTLDLKDNVETVGVYQSETLSRGEFKIDELNRDVPYIVIHGFSEDLTAAQPGSKTEYYSKLTLTENDSKLLYVYDYKREKIESVWHR
;
A
#
# COMPACT_ATOMS: atom_id res chain seq x y z
N MET A 1 57.29 -11.15 -51.47
CA MET A 1 55.98 -10.48 -51.58
C MET A 1 54.92 -11.37 -50.90
N LYS A 2 54.05 -10.73 -50.11
CA LYS A 2 52.82 -11.23 -49.45
C LYS A 2 52.95 -12.14 -48.21
N ARG A 3 52.52 -11.53 -47.10
CA ARG A 3 52.31 -12.02 -45.73
C ARG A 3 51.03 -12.85 -45.66
N ALA A 4 50.91 -13.75 -44.67
CA ALA A 4 50.00 -13.57 -43.52
C ALA A 4 49.97 -14.84 -42.63
N LEU A 5 50.43 -14.67 -41.39
CA LEU A 5 50.00 -15.45 -40.22
C LEU A 5 48.57 -15.04 -39.86
N THR A 6 47.71 -16.01 -39.53
CA THR A 6 46.60 -15.99 -38.54
C THR A 6 45.85 -17.30 -38.71
N GLY A 7 45.35 -18.01 -37.71
CA GLY A 7 45.03 -17.71 -36.31
C GLY A 7 44.66 -19.04 -35.63
N ILE A 8 44.05 -19.12 -34.45
CA ILE A 8 43.71 -18.18 -33.39
C ILE A 8 43.60 -19.09 -32.15
N VAL A 9 44.22 -18.66 -31.05
CA VAL A 9 44.05 -19.28 -29.72
C VAL A 9 42.61 -19.02 -29.28
N LEU A 10 41.83 -20.08 -29.06
CA LEU A 10 40.49 -20.00 -28.53
C LEU A 10 40.57 -19.70 -27.03
N ALA A 11 40.58 -18.41 -26.67
CA ALA A 11 40.43 -17.97 -25.30
C ALA A 11 38.96 -18.08 -24.90
N VAL A 12 38.65 -19.03 -24.02
CA VAL A 12 37.34 -19.13 -23.36
C VAL A 12 37.24 -17.98 -22.36
N VAL A 13 36.48 -16.94 -22.71
CA VAL A 13 36.08 -15.90 -21.76
C VAL A 13 34.91 -16.44 -20.96
N LEU A 14 35.15 -16.89 -19.74
CA LEU A 14 34.10 -17.05 -18.73
C LEU A 14 33.67 -15.65 -18.28
N LEU A 15 32.57 -15.16 -18.86
CA LEU A 15 31.82 -14.06 -18.28
C LEU A 15 31.08 -14.59 -17.04
N LEU A 16 31.67 -14.30 -15.87
CA LEU A 16 30.95 -14.30 -14.60
C LEU A 16 29.83 -13.26 -14.73
N ALA A 17 28.62 -13.72 -15.02
CA ALA A 17 27.43 -12.95 -14.77
C ALA A 17 27.38 -12.70 -13.27
N ALA A 18 27.81 -11.50 -12.86
CA ALA A 18 27.44 -10.92 -11.59
C ALA A 18 25.91 -10.93 -11.57
N GLY A 19 25.35 -11.91 -10.86
CA GLY A 19 23.94 -11.94 -10.53
C GLY A 19 23.65 -10.67 -9.76
N CYS A 20 23.17 -9.65 -10.48
CA CYS A 20 22.51 -8.51 -9.91
C CYS A 20 21.30 -9.10 -9.17
N ARG A 21 21.45 -9.37 -7.87
CA ARG A 21 20.33 -9.70 -7.00
C ARG A 21 19.52 -8.43 -6.89
N THR A 22 18.66 -8.17 -7.87
CA THR A 22 17.48 -7.34 -7.66
C THR A 22 16.73 -8.02 -6.53
N SER A 23 16.83 -7.48 -5.32
CA SER A 23 16.01 -7.92 -4.19
C SER A 23 14.57 -7.63 -4.58
N HIS A 24 13.88 -8.64 -5.07
CA HIS A 24 12.45 -8.56 -5.31
C HIS A 24 11.79 -8.36 -3.93
N GLU A 25 11.17 -7.21 -3.72
CA GLU A 25 10.39 -6.93 -2.51
C GLU A 25 9.28 -8.00 -2.40
N SER A 26 9.08 -8.58 -1.21
CA SER A 26 7.98 -9.53 -0.98
C SER A 26 6.64 -8.82 -0.85
N ASP A 27 5.51 -9.54 -1.00
CA ASP A 27 4.17 -8.96 -0.80
C ASP A 27 4.04 -8.41 0.62
N ASP A 28 4.52 -9.14 1.62
CA ASP A 28 4.54 -8.66 3.00
C ASP A 28 5.31 -7.35 3.15
N GLN A 29 6.52 -7.24 2.57
CA GLN A 29 7.31 -6.01 2.64
C GLN A 29 6.59 -4.83 1.98
N PHE A 30 5.92 -5.07 0.85
CA PHE A 30 5.12 -4.06 0.17
C PHE A 30 3.91 -3.63 1.00
N LEU A 31 3.16 -4.59 1.55
CA LEU A 31 1.98 -4.32 2.37
C LEU A 31 2.33 -3.53 3.63
N GLN A 32 3.48 -3.80 4.26
CA GLN A 32 3.94 -3.06 5.43
C GLN A 32 4.09 -1.54 5.19
N ARG A 33 4.30 -1.10 3.94
CA ARG A 33 4.37 0.33 3.60
C ARG A 33 3.04 1.06 3.77
N PHE A 34 1.91 0.34 3.73
CA PHE A 34 0.57 0.87 3.98
C PHE A 34 0.18 0.81 5.46
N MET A 35 0.78 -0.11 6.22
CA MET A 35 0.41 -0.37 7.62
C MET A 35 0.86 0.76 8.57
N GLY A 36 0.15 0.85 9.70
CA GLY A 36 0.37 1.83 10.75
C GLY A 36 -0.66 2.95 10.72
N THR A 37 -0.31 4.04 11.41
CA THR A 37 -1.21 5.18 11.59
C THR A 37 -0.95 6.26 10.55
N TRP A 38 -2.04 6.72 9.94
CA TRP A 38 -2.10 7.85 9.04
C TRP A 38 -2.98 8.93 9.65
N LYS A 39 -2.69 10.18 9.32
CA LYS A 39 -3.39 11.37 9.82
C LYS A 39 -3.94 12.19 8.68
N TYR A 40 -5.13 12.74 8.89
CA TYR A 40 -5.79 13.66 7.98
C TYR A 40 -6.29 14.85 8.79
N GLU A 41 -6.08 16.06 8.29
CA GLU A 41 -6.53 17.28 8.96
C GLU A 41 -7.68 17.89 8.16
N GLU A 42 -8.80 18.12 8.84
CA GLU A 42 -9.98 18.77 8.26
C GLU A 42 -10.66 19.62 9.32
N ASN A 43 -11.03 20.86 8.97
CA ASN A 43 -11.77 21.77 9.85
C ASN A 43 -11.15 22.02 11.25
N GLY A 44 -9.82 21.89 11.39
CA GLY A 44 -9.12 22.05 12.66
C GLY A 44 -9.12 20.79 13.54
N GLU A 45 -9.65 19.69 13.04
CA GLU A 45 -9.59 18.37 13.67
C GLU A 45 -8.56 17.49 12.97
N THR A 46 -7.95 16.59 13.73
CA THR A 46 -7.07 15.55 13.19
C THR A 46 -7.79 14.22 13.28
N TYR A 47 -7.97 13.58 12.13
CA TYR A 47 -8.49 12.23 11.98
C TYR A 47 -7.33 11.24 11.91
N THR A 48 -7.55 10.02 12.39
CA THR A 48 -6.62 8.90 12.27
C THR A 48 -7.22 7.73 11.51
N LEU A 49 -6.41 7.15 10.64
CA LEU A 49 -6.63 5.85 10.00
C LEU A 49 -5.53 4.92 10.50
N ASP A 50 -5.88 3.91 11.27
CA ASP A 50 -4.94 2.87 11.71
C ASP A 50 -5.19 1.57 10.94
N LEU A 51 -4.15 1.08 10.29
CA LEU A 51 -4.15 -0.15 9.51
C LEU A 51 -3.20 -1.15 10.17
N LYS A 52 -3.76 -2.07 10.95
CA LYS A 52 -2.97 -3.00 11.75
C LYS A 52 -3.69 -4.33 11.91
N ASP A 53 -2.96 -5.43 11.77
CA ASP A 53 -3.46 -6.78 11.99
C ASP A 53 -4.76 -7.08 11.18
N ASN A 54 -4.84 -6.56 9.95
CA ASN A 54 -6.01 -6.65 9.07
C ASN A 54 -7.28 -5.98 9.63
N VAL A 55 -7.10 -5.00 10.51
CA VAL A 55 -8.16 -4.16 11.05
C VAL A 55 -7.89 -2.72 10.59
N GLU A 56 -8.93 -2.12 10.02
CA GLU A 56 -9.00 -0.70 9.74
C GLU A 56 -9.77 -0.02 10.89
N THR A 57 -9.18 1.03 11.45
CA THR A 57 -9.84 1.87 12.45
C THR A 57 -9.77 3.32 11.99
N VAL A 58 -10.92 3.97 11.87
CA VAL A 58 -11.01 5.41 11.56
C VAL A 58 -11.59 6.13 12.77
N GLY A 59 -10.99 7.26 13.13
CA GLY A 59 -11.42 8.03 14.28
C GLY A 59 -10.87 9.44 14.31
N VAL A 60 -11.23 10.18 15.36
CA VAL A 60 -10.63 11.46 15.70
C VAL A 60 -9.45 11.20 16.64
N TYR A 61 -8.29 11.80 16.34
CA TYR A 61 -7.07 11.63 17.10
C TYR A 61 -7.29 11.93 18.59
N GLN A 62 -6.97 10.96 19.45
CA GLN A 62 -7.10 11.04 20.91
C GLN A 62 -8.52 11.31 21.45
N SER A 63 -9.56 11.22 20.62
CA SER A 63 -10.94 11.46 21.04
C SER A 63 -11.78 10.19 20.90
N GLU A 64 -12.35 9.96 19.73
CA GLU A 64 -13.33 8.89 19.51
C GLU A 64 -12.95 8.02 18.31
N THR A 65 -13.24 6.73 18.42
CA THR A 65 -13.23 5.84 17.26
C THR A 65 -14.58 5.95 16.58
N LEU A 66 -14.57 6.33 15.30
CA LEU A 66 -15.79 6.51 14.52
C LEU A 66 -16.22 5.19 13.90
N SER A 67 -15.27 4.46 13.31
CA SER A 67 -15.55 3.17 12.69
C SER A 67 -14.40 2.18 12.85
N ARG A 68 -14.76 0.90 12.78
CA ARG A 68 -13.80 -0.20 12.82
C ARG A 68 -14.26 -1.33 11.92
N GLY A 69 -13.35 -1.89 11.13
CA GLY A 69 -13.65 -3.03 10.27
C GLY A 69 -12.48 -3.98 10.10
N GLU A 70 -12.78 -5.28 10.05
CA GLU A 70 -11.81 -6.27 9.55
C GLU A 70 -11.80 -6.21 8.03
N PHE A 71 -10.61 -6.30 7.45
CA PHE A 71 -10.42 -6.30 6.01
C PHE A 71 -9.51 -7.44 5.54
N LYS A 72 -9.56 -7.71 4.25
CA LYS A 72 -8.57 -8.49 3.51
C LYS A 72 -8.01 -7.67 2.36
N ILE A 73 -6.83 -8.03 1.89
CA ILE A 73 -6.28 -7.48 0.65
C ILE A 73 -6.96 -8.17 -0.53
N ASP A 74 -7.62 -7.39 -1.38
CA ASP A 74 -8.32 -7.85 -2.60
C ASP A 74 -7.44 -7.66 -3.84
N GLU A 75 -6.64 -6.60 -3.87
CA GLU A 75 -5.74 -6.26 -4.98
C GLU A 75 -4.46 -5.60 -4.46
N LEU A 76 -3.34 -5.82 -5.16
CA LEU A 76 -2.09 -5.10 -4.96
C LEU A 76 -1.44 -4.76 -6.31
N ASN A 77 -0.83 -3.59 -6.40
CA ASN A 77 -0.07 -3.15 -7.58
C ASN A 77 1.21 -2.47 -7.14
N ARG A 78 2.34 -2.90 -7.71
CA ARG A 78 3.69 -2.42 -7.35
C ARG A 78 4.21 -1.34 -8.28
N ASP A 79 3.76 -1.36 -9.54
CA ASP A 79 4.18 -0.39 -10.56
C ASP A 79 3.57 0.99 -10.26
N VAL A 80 2.30 0.98 -9.84
CA VAL A 80 1.63 2.11 -9.22
C VAL A 80 1.28 1.66 -7.80
N PRO A 81 2.01 2.13 -6.76
CA PRO A 81 1.95 1.53 -5.43
C PRO A 81 0.58 1.73 -4.78
N TYR A 82 -0.31 0.76 -4.94
CA TYR A 82 -1.62 0.75 -4.30
C TYR A 82 -2.04 -0.64 -3.84
N ILE A 83 -2.97 -0.65 -2.89
CA ILE A 83 -3.74 -1.82 -2.49
C ILE A 83 -5.24 -1.51 -2.54
N VAL A 84 -6.04 -2.55 -2.73
CA VAL A 84 -7.49 -2.51 -2.48
C VAL A 84 -7.76 -3.40 -1.29
N ILE A 85 -8.45 -2.85 -0.28
CA ILE A 85 -8.94 -3.61 0.86
C ILE A 85 -10.45 -3.83 0.71
N HIS A 86 -10.90 -5.01 1.10
CA HIS A 86 -12.31 -5.40 1.16
C HIS A 86 -12.63 -5.78 2.60
N GLY A 87 -13.59 -5.09 3.22
CA GLY A 87 -13.91 -5.28 4.62
C GLY A 87 -15.37 -5.06 4.96
N PHE A 88 -15.66 -5.25 6.24
CA PHE A 88 -16.95 -4.96 6.85
C PHE A 88 -16.72 -4.02 8.04
N SER A 89 -17.16 -2.77 7.93
CA SER A 89 -17.03 -1.77 8.97
C SER A 89 -18.28 -1.70 9.82
N GLU A 90 -18.10 -1.39 11.10
CA GLU A 90 -19.16 -1.02 12.02
C GLU A 90 -18.98 0.45 12.41
N ASP A 91 -20.05 1.23 12.30
CA ASP A 91 -20.10 2.59 12.85
C ASP A 91 -20.35 2.50 14.36
N LEU A 92 -19.39 2.99 15.14
CA LEU A 92 -19.42 2.91 16.59
C LEU A 92 -20.13 4.12 17.23
N THR A 93 -20.44 5.14 16.43
CA THR A 93 -21.15 6.36 16.87
C THR A 93 -22.65 6.30 16.57
N ALA A 94 -23.08 5.35 15.74
CA ALA A 94 -24.48 5.17 15.40
C ALA A 94 -25.35 4.77 16.61
N ALA A 95 -26.58 5.30 16.66
CA ALA A 95 -27.54 5.03 17.73
C ALA A 95 -27.96 3.54 17.85
N GLN A 96 -27.68 2.74 16.81
CA GLN A 96 -27.81 1.28 16.83
C GLN A 96 -26.46 0.66 16.44
N PRO A 97 -25.57 0.40 17.41
CA PRO A 97 -24.33 -0.34 17.16
C PRO A 97 -24.67 -1.74 16.64
N GLY A 98 -23.88 -2.25 15.69
CA GLY A 98 -23.98 -3.61 15.18
C GLY A 98 -24.33 -3.77 13.70
N SER A 99 -24.70 -2.71 12.96
CA SER A 99 -24.87 -2.82 11.51
C SER A 99 -23.51 -2.80 10.82
N LYS A 100 -23.12 -3.95 10.24
CA LYS A 100 -21.91 -4.06 9.43
C LYS A 100 -22.18 -3.57 8.01
N THR A 101 -21.35 -2.66 7.53
CA THR A 101 -21.38 -2.13 6.17
C THR A 101 -20.21 -2.71 5.38
N GLU A 102 -20.50 -3.38 4.27
CA GLU A 102 -19.47 -3.83 3.34
C GLU A 102 -18.88 -2.64 2.59
N TYR A 103 -17.55 -2.56 2.52
CA TYR A 103 -16.83 -1.50 1.82
C TYR A 103 -15.62 -2.04 1.05
N TYR A 104 -15.21 -1.27 0.04
CA TYR A 104 -13.95 -1.46 -0.67
C TYR A 104 -13.18 -0.15 -0.66
N SER A 105 -11.98 -0.12 -0.08
CA SER A 105 -11.15 1.08 -0.07
C SER A 105 -9.92 0.88 -0.94
N LYS A 106 -9.57 1.90 -1.73
CA LYS A 106 -8.31 1.94 -2.48
C LYS A 106 -7.33 2.86 -1.77
N LEU A 107 -6.14 2.33 -1.51
CA LEU A 107 -5.07 2.98 -0.77
C LEU A 107 -3.87 3.12 -1.71
N THR A 108 -3.48 4.35 -2.04
CA THR A 108 -2.36 4.60 -2.96
C THR A 108 -1.27 5.40 -2.26
N LEU A 109 -0.05 4.88 -2.23
CA LEU A 109 1.11 5.59 -1.69
C LEU A 109 1.62 6.61 -2.72
N THR A 110 1.91 7.80 -2.25
CA THR A 110 2.46 8.90 -3.05
C THR A 110 3.59 9.58 -2.27
N GLU A 111 4.37 10.41 -2.96
CA GLU A 111 5.48 11.17 -2.36
C GLU A 111 6.44 10.31 -1.52
N ASN A 112 6.99 9.25 -2.12
CA ASN A 112 7.90 8.30 -1.46
C ASN A 112 7.31 7.70 -0.17
N ASP A 113 6.05 7.29 -0.23
CA ASP A 113 5.30 6.66 0.86
C ASP A 113 5.01 7.56 2.07
N SER A 114 5.24 8.87 1.93
CA SER A 114 4.90 9.84 2.98
C SER A 114 3.44 10.26 2.97
N LYS A 115 2.74 10.04 1.84
CA LYS A 115 1.32 10.34 1.68
C LYS A 115 0.52 9.13 1.21
N LEU A 116 -0.70 9.05 1.71
CA LEU A 116 -1.67 8.03 1.34
C LEU A 116 -2.92 8.70 0.76
N LEU A 117 -3.18 8.49 -0.52
CA LEU A 117 -4.48 8.77 -1.11
C LEU A 117 -5.43 7.62 -0.74
N TYR A 118 -6.40 7.92 0.12
CA TYR A 118 -7.42 7.02 0.61
C TYR A 118 -8.74 7.30 -0.10
N VAL A 119 -9.25 6.31 -0.83
CA VAL A 119 -10.56 6.37 -1.49
C VAL A 119 -11.48 5.37 -0.83
N TYR A 120 -12.37 5.85 0.04
CA TYR A 120 -13.37 5.03 0.72
C TYR A 120 -14.53 4.66 -0.21
N ASP A 121 -15.00 3.43 -0.09
CA ASP A 121 -16.03 2.80 -0.92
C ASP A 121 -15.89 3.15 -2.41
N TYR A 122 -14.71 2.84 -2.97
CA TYR A 122 -14.29 3.28 -4.31
C TYR A 122 -15.19 2.72 -5.43
N LYS A 123 -16.02 1.71 -5.13
CA LYS A 123 -16.98 1.11 -6.07
C LYS A 123 -18.36 1.78 -6.01
N ARG A 124 -18.67 2.55 -4.96
CA ARG A 124 -19.99 3.19 -4.77
C ARG A 124 -19.85 4.71 -4.61
N GLU A 125 -19.66 5.18 -3.39
CA GLU A 125 -19.83 6.59 -3.02
C GLU A 125 -18.57 7.44 -3.24
N LYS A 126 -17.39 6.81 -3.30
CA LYS A 126 -16.08 7.43 -3.57
C LYS A 126 -15.83 8.70 -2.76
N ILE A 127 -15.37 8.53 -1.52
CA ILE A 127 -14.88 9.64 -0.70
C ILE A 127 -13.35 9.63 -0.74
N GLU A 128 -12.75 10.70 -1.25
CA GLU A 128 -11.29 10.82 -1.40
C GLU A 128 -10.69 11.72 -0.33
N SER A 129 -9.57 11.29 0.26
CA SER A 129 -8.83 12.06 1.25
C SER A 129 -7.33 11.75 1.16
N VAL A 130 -6.48 12.72 1.50
CA VAL A 130 -5.02 12.56 1.47
C VAL A 130 -4.49 12.60 2.90
N TRP A 131 -3.88 11.50 3.31
CA TRP A 131 -3.38 11.29 4.65
C TRP A 131 -1.85 11.31 4.67
N HIS A 132 -1.26 11.55 5.83
CA HIS A 132 0.19 11.63 6.06
C HIS A 132 0.59 10.85 7.33
N ARG A 133 1.86 10.44 7.43
CA ARG A 133 2.40 9.77 8.63
C ARG A 133 2.87 10.78 9.69
#